data_AF-X6CFK4-F1
#
_entry.id   AF-X6CFK4-F1
#
_cell.length_a   1.000
_cell.length_b   1.000
_cell.length_c   1.000
_cell.angle_alpha   90.00
_cell.angle_beta   90.00
_cell.angle_gamma   90.00
#
_symmetry.space_group_name_H-M   'P 1'
#
loop_
_entity.id
_entity.type
_entity.pdbx_description
1 polymer ?
#
loop_
_entity_poly.entity_id
_entity_poly.type
_entity_poly.pdbx_seq_one_letter_code
_entity_poly.pdbx_strand_id
1 'polypeptide(L)'
;MLDRPIRTNTEALSPNDLDTLRAVFDAMCQEFAILPDSAAAHSIARELVRLFQTGMTEAAMLTIAVRARWQGDWKMEGSSAG
;
A
#
# COMPACT_ATOMS: atom_id res chain seq x y z
N MET A 1 -1.33 -27.71 20.90
CA MET A 1 -0.23 -27.13 20.09
C MET A 1 -0.91 -26.25 19.05
N LEU A 2 -0.95 -24.94 19.27
CA LEU A 2 -1.50 -24.00 18.29
C LEU A 2 -0.47 -23.89 17.17
N ASP A 3 -0.60 -24.73 16.16
CA ASP A 3 0.05 -24.53 14.87
C ASP A 3 -0.63 -23.30 14.24
N ARG A 4 -0.17 -22.13 14.66
CA ARG A 4 -0.48 -20.88 13.99
C ARG A 4 0.52 -20.87 12.84
N PRO A 5 0.13 -21.12 11.59
CA PRO A 5 1.06 -21.02 10.48
C PRO A 5 1.53 -19.57 10.47
N ILE A 6 2.79 -19.37 10.85
CA ILE A 6 3.53 -18.20 10.44
C ILE A 6 3.52 -18.32 8.93
N ARG A 7 2.59 -17.63 8.26
CA ARG A 7 2.54 -17.52 6.81
C ARG A 7 3.88 -16.94 6.42
N THR A 8 4.82 -17.81 6.09
CA THR A 8 6.08 -17.44 5.49
C THR A 8 5.70 -16.78 4.19
N ASN A 9 6.09 -15.51 4.09
CA ASN A 9 5.64 -14.46 3.19
C ASN A 9 6.02 -14.69 1.71
N THR A 10 5.82 -15.91 1.21
CA THR A 10 6.18 -16.40 -0.13
C THR A 10 5.00 -17.15 -0.75
N GLU A 11 3.77 -16.94 -0.27
CA GLU A 11 2.60 -17.30 -1.06
C GLU A 11 2.47 -16.23 -2.14
N ALA A 12 2.60 -16.62 -3.41
CA ALA A 12 2.41 -15.70 -4.52
C ALA A 12 1.04 -15.01 -4.37
N LEU A 13 1.00 -13.69 -4.53
CA LEU A 13 -0.25 -12.93 -4.45
C LEU A 13 -1.30 -13.58 -5.36
N SER A 14 -2.44 -13.95 -4.79
CA SER A 14 -3.55 -14.47 -5.56
C SER A 14 -4.07 -13.40 -6.52
N PRO A 15 -4.68 -13.75 -7.66
CA PRO A 15 -5.35 -12.77 -8.51
C PRO A 15 -6.35 -11.87 -7.75
N ASN A 16 -7.01 -12.42 -6.73
CA ASN A 16 -7.91 -11.66 -5.85
C ASN A 16 -7.17 -10.64 -4.98
N ASP A 17 -5.98 -10.99 -4.52
CA ASP A 17 -5.13 -10.10 -3.72
C ASP A 17 -4.60 -8.95 -4.60
N LEU A 18 -4.24 -9.27 -5.85
CA LEU A 18 -3.84 -8.28 -6.84
C LEU A 18 -4.98 -7.32 -7.19
N ASP A 19 -6.21 -7.82 -7.33
CA ASP A 19 -7.40 -6.99 -7.54
C ASP A 19 -7.63 -6.04 -6.36
N THR A 20 -7.53 -6.56 -5.13
CA THR A 20 -7.66 -5.76 -3.90
C THR A 20 -6.58 -4.67 -3.83
N LEU A 21 -5.32 -5.02 -4.07
CA LEU A 21 -4.20 -4.09 -4.08
C LEU A 21 -4.37 -3.03 -5.18
N ARG A 22 -4.86 -3.42 -6.35
CA ARG A 22 -5.11 -2.52 -7.47
C ARG A 22 -6.22 -1.52 -7.16
N ALA A 23 -7.35 -2.00 -6.61
CA ALA A 23 -8.46 -1.15 -6.23
C ALA A 23 -8.06 -0.10 -5.18
N VAL A 24 -7.29 -0.51 -4.16
CA VAL A 24 -6.75 0.44 -3.17
C VAL A 24 -5.78 1.41 -3.85
N PHE A 25 -4.85 0.93 -4.67
CA PHE A 25 -3.89 1.79 -5.37
C PHE A 25 -4.57 2.86 -6.23
N ASP A 26 -5.55 2.49 -7.07
CA ASP A 26 -6.27 3.43 -7.93
C ASP A 26 -7.05 4.45 -7.07
N ALA A 27 -7.68 4.01 -5.97
CA ALA A 27 -8.37 4.90 -5.04
C ALA A 27 -7.41 5.92 -4.40
N MET A 28 -6.22 5.48 -3.97
CA MET A 28 -5.21 6.37 -3.40
C MET A 28 -4.66 7.35 -4.44
N CYS A 29 -4.44 6.91 -5.67
CA CYS A 29 -4.00 7.79 -6.76
C CYS A 29 -5.03 8.86 -7.05
N GLN A 30 -6.32 8.50 -7.09
CA GLN A 30 -7.41 9.47 -7.26
C GLN A 30 -7.51 10.44 -6.08
N GLU A 31 -7.47 9.94 -4.85
CA GLU A 31 -7.60 10.75 -3.64
C GLU A 31 -6.50 11.82 -3.53
N PHE A 32 -5.27 11.45 -3.88
CA PHE A 32 -4.12 12.35 -3.79
C PHE A 32 -3.77 13.06 -5.09
N ALA A 33 -4.60 12.90 -6.14
CA ALA A 33 -4.34 13.42 -7.49
C ALA A 33 -2.95 13.04 -8.03
N ILE A 34 -2.53 11.80 -7.77
CA ILE A 34 -1.23 11.25 -8.17
C ILE A 34 -1.38 10.59 -9.54
N LEU A 35 -0.43 10.87 -10.45
CA LEU A 35 -0.33 10.16 -11.71
C LEU A 35 0.23 8.74 -11.48
N PRO A 36 -0.35 7.70 -12.10
CA PRO A 36 -0.02 6.29 -11.81
C PRO A 36 1.41 5.88 -12.15
N ASP A 37 2.14 6.66 -12.96
CA ASP A 37 3.54 6.43 -13.34
C ASP A 37 4.54 7.30 -12.57
N SER A 38 4.04 8.11 -11.62
CA SER A 38 4.90 9.00 -10.84
C SER A 38 5.67 8.25 -9.74
N ALA A 39 6.76 8.85 -9.26
CA ALA A 39 7.50 8.33 -8.11
C ALA A 39 6.60 8.14 -6.87
N ALA A 40 5.62 9.03 -6.67
CA ALA A 40 4.65 8.92 -5.59
C ALA A 40 3.75 7.67 -5.74
N ALA A 41 3.28 7.38 -6.96
CA ALA A 41 2.52 6.17 -7.23
C ALA A 41 3.36 4.91 -6.97
N HIS A 42 4.60 4.87 -7.44
CA HIS A 42 5.50 3.74 -7.17
C HIS A 42 5.74 3.53 -5.67
N SER A 43 5.85 4.61 -4.89
CA SER A 43 5.96 4.53 -3.42
C SER A 43 4.69 3.94 -2.80
N ILE A 44 3.50 4.36 -3.22
CA ILE A 44 2.23 3.79 -2.75
C ILE A 44 2.14 2.30 -3.08
N ALA A 45 2.42 1.91 -4.33
CA ALA A 45 2.35 0.51 -4.76
C ALA A 45 3.29 -0.39 -3.95
N ARG A 46 4.54 0.07 -3.75
CA ARG A 46 5.53 -0.67 -2.94
C ARG A 46 5.09 -0.79 -1.49
N GLU A 47 4.47 0.24 -0.93
CA GLU A 47 3.97 0.19 0.44
C GLU A 47 2.78 -0.76 0.61
N LEU A 48 1.84 -0.74 -0.33
CA LEU A 48 0.71 -1.67 -0.34
C LEU A 48 1.18 -3.12 -0.36
N VAL A 49 2.17 -3.44 -1.21
CA VAL A 49 2.78 -4.79 -1.24
C VAL A 49 3.43 -5.13 0.10
N ARG A 50 4.18 -4.21 0.72
CA ARG A 50 4.80 -4.45 2.03
C ARG A 50 3.77 -4.72 3.13
N LEU A 51 2.69 -3.92 3.19
CA LEU A 51 1.62 -4.11 4.18
C LEU A 51 0.91 -5.44 3.97
N PHE A 52 0.65 -5.81 2.71
CA PHE A 52 0.06 -7.11 2.40
C PHE A 52 0.93 -8.27 2.88
N GLN A 53 2.24 -8.13 2.67
CA GLN A 53 3.26 -9.08 3.10
C GLN A 53 3.40 -9.20 4.64
N THR A 54 2.98 -8.20 5.42
CA THR A 54 2.89 -8.34 6.88
C THR A 54 1.59 -9.00 7.36
N GLY A 55 0.71 -9.38 6.43
CA GLY A 55 -0.59 -9.99 6.68
C GLY A 55 -1.77 -9.01 6.69
N MET A 56 -1.54 -7.72 6.40
CA MET A 56 -2.62 -6.74 6.26
C MET A 56 -3.23 -6.85 4.87
N THR A 57 -4.28 -7.67 4.76
CA THR A 57 -4.91 -8.00 3.47
C THR A 57 -6.23 -7.25 3.22
N GLU A 58 -6.80 -6.62 4.24
CA GLU A 58 -8.07 -5.91 4.14
C GLU A 58 -7.90 -4.52 3.49
N ALA A 59 -8.69 -4.25 2.44
CA ALA A 59 -8.63 -3.00 1.68
C ALA A 59 -8.79 -1.73 2.55
N ALA A 60 -9.69 -1.76 3.53
CA ALA A 60 -9.92 -0.64 4.42
C ALA A 60 -8.68 -0.34 5.29
N MET A 61 -8.03 -1.38 5.82
CA MET A 61 -6.82 -1.26 6.63
C MET A 61 -5.65 -0.74 5.81
N LEU A 62 -5.47 -1.27 4.59
CA LEU A 62 -4.47 -0.80 3.63
C LEU A 62 -4.64 0.69 3.32
N THR A 63 -5.88 1.12 3.05
CA THR A 63 -6.22 2.53 2.78
C THR A 63 -5.86 3.43 3.97
N ILE A 64 -6.26 3.04 5.19
CA ILE A 64 -5.97 3.81 6.41
C ILE A 64 -4.45 3.92 6.63
N ALA A 65 -3.72 2.82 6.48
CA ALA A 65 -2.27 2.80 6.67
C ALA A 65 -1.54 3.70 5.66
N VAL A 66 -1.90 3.63 4.37
CA VAL A 66 -1.30 4.49 3.34
C VAL A 66 -1.65 5.96 3.58
N ARG A 67 -2.89 6.30 3.97
CA ARG A 67 -3.27 7.68 4.30
C ARG A 67 -2.46 8.24 5.47
N ALA A 68 -2.31 7.45 6.54
CA ALA A 68 -1.53 7.86 7.70
C ALA A 68 -0.07 8.14 7.32
N ARG A 69 0.50 7.30 6.45
CA ARG A 69 1.88 7.46 5.97
C ARG A 69 2.04 8.64 5.02
N TRP A 70 1.08 8.86 4.12
CA TRP A 70 1.08 10.01 3.21
C TRP A 70 1.04 11.34 3.96
N GLN A 71 0.23 11.43 5.01
CA GLN A 71 0.12 12.63 5.85
C GLN A 71 1.36 12.88 6.74
N GLY A 72 2.06 11.82 7.17
CA GLY A 72 3.20 11.92 8.08
C GLY A 72 4.57 12.04 7.40
N ASP A 73 4.91 11.09 6.52
CA ASP A 73 6.28 10.84 6.04
C ASP A 73 6.52 11.47 4.65
N TRP A 74 5.57 11.32 3.72
CA TRP A 74 5.74 11.73 2.32
C TRP A 74 5.31 13.16 2.02
N LYS A 75 4.50 13.78 2.88
CA LYS A 75 4.16 15.21 2.74
C LYS A 75 5.37 16.14 2.93
N MET A 76 6.41 15.69 3.65
CA MET A 76 7.61 16.51 3.92
C MET A 76 8.69 16.41 2.83
N GLU A 77 8.78 15.32 2.08
CA GLU A 77 9.79 15.20 1.01
C GLU A 77 9.51 16.06 -0.23
N GLY A 78 8.32 16.66 -0.34
CA GLY A 78 7.95 17.61 -1.40
C GLY A 78 8.16 19.09 -1.06
N SER A 79 8.54 19.45 0.17
CA SER A 79 8.59 20.86 0.62
C SER A 79 9.98 21.51 0.54
N SER A 80 10.98 20.87 -0.09
CA SER A 80 12.32 21.45 -0.27
C SER A 80 12.53 21.93 -1.71
N ALA A 81 11.76 22.92 -2.15
CA ALA A 81 12.10 23.75 -3.30
C ALA A 81 11.36 25.10 -3.19
N GLY A 82 12.04 26.08 -2.60
CA GLY A 82 11.60 27.47 -2.45
C GLY A 82 12.64 28.29 -1.71
#